data_AF-A0A6V7VSA8-F1
#
_entry.id   AF-A0A6V7VSA8-F1
#
_cell.length_a   1.000
_cell.length_b   1.000
_cell.length_c   1.000
_cell.angle_alpha   90.00
_cell.angle_beta   90.00
_cell.angle_gamma   90.00
#
_symmetry.space_group_name_H-M   'P 1'
#
loop_
_entity.id
_entity.type
_entity.pdbx_description
1 polymer ?
#
loop_
_entity_poly.entity_id
_entity_poly.type
_entity_poly.pdbx_seq_one_letter_code
_entity_poly.pdbx_strand_id
1 'polypeptide(L)'
;MDFTTINGNNNNYQKQIEDTNWTENDLNIVDGQTIDDLFKQGIGLTYNDFNILPGFIDFVVTDVDLTTNLTKMIKLNTPLVSSPMDTVTESEMAIAMALNGGIGIIHANFQSAQASF
;
A
#
# COMPACT_ATOMS: atom_id res chain seq x y z
N MET A 1 -5.75 8.81 5.64
CA MET A 1 -6.85 8.73 4.67
C MET A 1 -7.96 8.01 5.39
N ASP A 2 -8.98 8.76 5.80
CA ASP A 2 -10.11 8.24 6.58
C ASP A 2 -11.02 7.41 5.67
N PHE A 3 -11.31 6.17 6.06
CA PHE A 3 -12.13 5.21 5.30
C PHE A 3 -13.64 5.34 5.56
N THR A 4 -14.13 6.48 6.05
CA THR A 4 -15.52 6.64 6.53
C THR A 4 -16.49 7.33 5.56
N THR A 5 -16.25 7.33 4.25
CA THR A 5 -17.26 7.85 3.30
C THR A 5 -17.31 7.02 2.03
N ILE A 6 -18.12 5.95 2.05
CA ILE A 6 -18.67 5.35 0.85
C ILE A 6 -20.19 5.38 0.99
N ASN A 7 -20.79 6.46 0.51
CA ASN A 7 -22.23 6.60 0.39
C ASN A 7 -22.56 6.36 -1.09
N GLY A 8 -22.95 5.12 -1.43
CA GLY A 8 -23.08 4.65 -2.81
C GLY A 8 -24.20 3.63 -3.00
N ASN A 9 -25.41 4.14 -3.24
CA ASN A 9 -26.50 3.54 -4.02
C ASN A 9 -26.82 2.03 -3.81
N ASN A 10 -27.67 1.74 -2.82
CA ASN A 10 -28.12 0.42 -2.34
C ASN A 10 -29.00 -0.42 -3.29
N ASN A 11 -28.88 -0.28 -4.61
CA ASN A 11 -29.81 -0.94 -5.54
C ASN A 11 -29.27 -2.24 -6.16
N ASN A 12 -27.98 -2.54 -6.02
CA ASN A 12 -27.35 -3.70 -6.65
C ASN A 12 -27.22 -4.92 -5.73
N TYR A 13 -27.22 -4.73 -4.40
CA TYR A 13 -27.18 -5.84 -3.44
C TYR A 13 -28.42 -6.73 -3.52
N GLN A 14 -29.58 -6.15 -3.83
CA GLN A 14 -30.87 -6.86 -3.90
C GLN A 14 -30.92 -7.92 -5.02
N LYS A 15 -30.17 -7.74 -6.10
CA LYS A 15 -30.21 -8.65 -7.26
C LYS A 15 -29.39 -9.92 -7.06
N GLN A 16 -28.48 -9.95 -6.09
CA GLN A 16 -27.66 -11.13 -5.78
C GLN A 16 -28.27 -12.02 -4.68
N ILE A 17 -29.36 -11.56 -4.05
CA ILE A 17 -30.07 -12.25 -2.96
C ILE A 17 -31.05 -13.30 -3.49
N GLU A 18 -31.52 -13.18 -4.74
CA GLU A 18 -32.51 -14.11 -5.31
C GLU A 18 -31.92 -15.50 -5.65
N ASP A 19 -30.60 -15.59 -5.83
CA ASP A 19 -29.93 -16.82 -6.31
C ASP A 19 -29.32 -17.69 -5.21
N THR A 20 -29.43 -17.29 -3.93
CA THR A 20 -28.85 -18.09 -2.83
C THR A 20 -29.70 -18.07 -1.56
N ASN A 21 -29.89 -19.27 -0.97
CA ASN A 21 -30.61 -19.51 0.28
C ASN A 21 -29.83 -19.05 1.52
N TRP A 22 -29.30 -17.82 1.54
CA TRP A 22 -28.70 -17.23 2.75
C TRP A 22 -29.80 -16.67 3.65
N THR A 23 -29.74 -16.95 4.95
CA THR A 23 -30.69 -16.39 5.92
C THR A 23 -30.26 -14.98 6.34
N GLU A 24 -31.20 -14.12 6.76
CA GLU A 24 -30.88 -12.75 7.22
C GLU A 24 -29.85 -12.71 8.37
N ASN A 25 -29.68 -13.82 9.12
CA ASN A 25 -28.69 -13.94 10.19
C ASN A 25 -27.25 -14.10 9.67
N ASP A 26 -27.06 -14.57 8.44
CA ASP A 26 -25.73 -14.75 7.83
C ASP A 26 -25.14 -13.41 7.33
N LEU A 27 -25.97 -12.37 7.22
CA LEU A 27 -25.56 -11.01 6.81
C LEU A 27 -24.90 -10.20 7.94
N ASN A 28 -25.01 -10.66 9.19
CA ASN A 28 -24.40 -10.01 10.36
C ASN A 28 -23.10 -10.70 10.83
N ILE A 29 -22.52 -11.58 10.00
CA ILE A 29 -21.21 -12.16 10.29
C ILE A 29 -20.15 -11.10 10.02
N VAL A 30 -19.63 -10.51 11.09
CA VAL A 30 -18.43 -9.66 11.04
C VAL A 30 -17.24 -10.58 10.84
N ASP A 31 -16.75 -10.67 9.60
CA ASP A 31 -15.56 -11.44 9.26
C ASP A 31 -14.28 -10.61 9.43
N GLY A 32 -13.19 -11.30 9.80
CA GLY A 32 -11.87 -10.71 10.03
C GLY A 32 -11.67 -10.03 11.37
N GLN A 33 -10.50 -9.40 11.51
CA GLN A 33 -10.08 -8.65 12.69
C GLN A 33 -9.58 -7.27 12.27
N THR A 34 -9.88 -6.24 13.08
CA THR A 34 -9.37 -4.89 12.80
C THR A 34 -7.87 -4.80 13.03
N ILE A 35 -7.21 -3.89 12.30
CA ILE A 35 -5.77 -3.61 12.45
C ILE A 35 -5.45 -3.21 13.90
N ASP A 36 -6.30 -2.39 14.51
CA ASP A 36 -6.09 -1.92 15.88
C ASP A 36 -6.11 -3.09 16.88
N ASP A 37 -7.05 -4.01 16.74
CA ASP A 37 -7.14 -5.17 17.62
C ASP A 37 -6.00 -6.16 17.38
N LEU A 38 -5.49 -6.23 16.15
CA LEU A 38 -4.33 -7.06 15.79
C LEU A 38 -3.04 -6.54 16.43
N PHE A 39 -2.76 -5.25 16.34
CA PHE A 39 -1.51 -4.67 16.86
C PHE A 39 -1.53 -4.37 18.36
N LYS A 40 -2.70 -4.34 19.02
CA LYS A 40 -2.82 -4.15 20.49
C LYS A 40 -2.34 -5.34 21.32
N GLN A 41 -2.13 -6.51 20.72
CA GLN A 41 -1.84 -7.76 21.44
C GLN A 41 -0.44 -7.80 22.09
N GLY A 42 0.43 -6.81 21.82
CA GLY A 42 1.76 -6.70 22.43
C GLY A 42 2.78 -7.74 21.96
N ILE A 43 2.43 -8.50 20.91
CA ILE A 43 3.31 -9.44 20.23
C ILE A 43 3.95 -8.78 18.99
N GLY A 44 5.18 -9.19 18.65
CA GLY A 44 5.82 -8.76 17.41
C GLY A 44 5.27 -9.57 16.23
N LEU A 45 4.74 -8.88 15.22
CA LEU A 45 4.22 -9.49 13.99
C LEU A 45 5.13 -9.16 12.80
N THR A 46 5.32 -10.15 11.92
CA THR A 46 6.02 -10.02 10.64
C THR A 46 5.03 -10.14 9.48
N TYR A 47 5.47 -9.85 8.26
CA TYR A 47 4.59 -9.89 7.08
C TYR A 47 3.97 -11.26 6.78
N ASN A 48 4.59 -12.35 7.25
CA ASN A 48 4.10 -13.70 7.03
C ASN A 48 3.06 -14.15 8.07
N ASP A 49 2.84 -13.37 9.13
CA ASP A 49 1.99 -13.76 10.26
C ASP A 49 0.51 -13.39 10.05
N PHE A 50 0.19 -12.62 9.01
CA PHE A 50 -1.18 -12.21 8.72
C PHE A 50 -1.44 -12.10 7.21
N ASN A 51 -2.71 -12.18 6.85
CA ASN A 51 -3.19 -11.98 5.48
C ASN A 51 -4.24 -10.87 5.46
N ILE A 52 -4.40 -10.22 4.31
CA ILE A 52 -5.43 -9.21 4.09
C ILE A 52 -6.64 -9.91 3.46
N LEU A 53 -7.82 -9.76 4.07
CA LEU A 53 -9.06 -10.27 3.49
C LEU A 53 -9.43 -9.46 2.24
N PRO A 54 -9.87 -10.12 1.15
CA PRO A 54 -10.25 -9.43 -0.07
C PRO A 54 -11.51 -8.58 0.13
N GLY A 55 -11.55 -7.43 -0.54
CA GLY A 55 -12.73 -6.56 -0.60
C GLY A 55 -13.47 -6.67 -1.94
N PHE A 56 -14.58 -5.94 -2.05
CA PHE A 56 -15.28 -5.76 -3.32
C PHE A 56 -14.50 -4.84 -4.25
N ILE A 57 -14.52 -5.12 -5.56
CA ILE A 57 -13.79 -4.37 -6.60
C ILE A 57 -14.75 -4.03 -7.73
N ASP A 58 -14.84 -2.76 -8.11
CA ASP A 58 -15.63 -2.24 -9.24
C ASP A 58 -14.78 -1.42 -10.25
N PHE A 59 -13.45 -1.39 -10.08
CA PHE A 59 -12.51 -0.64 -10.91
C PHE A 59 -11.46 -1.56 -11.55
N VAL A 60 -10.72 -1.02 -12.52
CA VAL A 60 -9.62 -1.74 -13.18
C VAL A 60 -8.28 -1.46 -12.51
N VAL A 61 -7.35 -2.41 -12.58
CA VAL A 61 -6.03 -2.33 -11.90
C VAL A 61 -5.24 -1.07 -12.29
N THR A 62 -5.41 -0.56 -13.51
CA THR A 62 -4.72 0.64 -14.01
C THR A 62 -5.18 1.94 -13.35
N ASP A 63 -6.34 1.93 -12.68
CA ASP A 63 -6.91 3.12 -12.05
C ASP A 63 -6.44 3.28 -10.59
N VAL A 64 -5.65 2.33 -10.08
CA VAL A 64 -5.10 2.38 -8.72
C VAL A 64 -3.99 3.42 -8.65
N ASP A 65 -4.20 4.46 -7.83
CA ASP A 65 -3.21 5.50 -7.58
C ASP A 65 -2.13 5.00 -6.60
N LEU A 66 -0.88 4.95 -7.07
CA LEU A 66 0.31 4.57 -6.29
C LEU A 66 1.06 5.77 -5.71
N THR A 67 0.53 6.97 -5.92
CA THR A 67 1.18 8.20 -5.50
C THR A 67 1.28 8.27 -3.97
N THR A 68 2.49 8.51 -3.46
CA THR A 68 2.76 8.54 -2.01
C THR A 68 3.67 9.70 -1.62
N ASN A 69 3.65 10.07 -0.35
CA ASN A 69 4.54 11.10 0.20
C ASN A 69 5.68 10.42 0.97
N LEU A 70 6.92 10.61 0.52
CA LEU A 70 8.10 10.16 1.26
C LEU A 70 8.39 11.10 2.43
N THR A 71 8.26 12.40 2.21
CA THR A 71 8.42 13.43 3.24
C THR A 71 7.25 14.41 3.16
N LYS A 72 7.20 15.39 4.08
CA LYS A 72 6.19 16.46 4.05
C LYS A 72 6.19 17.27 2.74
N MET A 73 7.32 17.28 2.01
CA MET A 73 7.50 18.08 0.81
C MET A 73 7.75 17.26 -0.45
N ILE A 74 8.20 16.01 -0.31
CA ILE A 74 8.58 15.15 -1.43
C ILE A 74 7.47 14.13 -1.69
N LYS A 75 6.86 14.26 -2.87
CA LYS A 75 5.83 13.37 -3.40
C LYS A 75 6.43 12.48 -4.49
N LEU A 76 6.10 11.20 -4.46
CA LEU A 76 6.55 10.17 -5.40
C LEU A 76 5.35 9.63 -6.15
N ASN A 77 5.54 9.27 -7.42
CA ASN A 77 4.50 8.62 -8.23
C ASN A 77 4.38 7.13 -7.92
N THR A 78 5.42 6.54 -7.33
CA THR A 78 5.48 5.13 -6.99
C THR A 78 6.17 4.97 -5.63
N PRO A 79 5.67 4.11 -4.72
CA PRO A 79 6.17 3.99 -3.35
C PRO A 79 7.43 3.12 -3.27
N LEU A 80 8.40 3.36 -4.17
CA LEU A 80 9.65 2.60 -4.25
C LEU A 80 10.85 3.50 -3.99
N VAL A 81 11.66 3.08 -3.03
CA VAL A 81 12.88 3.78 -2.59
C VAL A 81 14.02 2.77 -2.59
N SER A 82 15.15 3.11 -3.23
CA SER A 82 16.33 2.25 -3.19
C SER A 82 17.13 2.48 -1.90
N SER A 83 17.69 1.40 -1.36
CA SER A 83 18.46 1.44 -0.11
C SER A 83 19.79 2.20 -0.28
N PRO A 84 20.20 3.04 0.67
CA PRO A 84 21.48 3.77 0.62
C PRO A 84 22.67 2.88 0.95
N MET A 85 22.94 1.92 0.08
CA MET A 85 24.05 0.96 0.19
C MET A 85 24.96 1.08 -1.04
N ASP A 86 26.26 0.86 -0.83
CA ASP A 86 27.29 0.85 -1.88
C ASP A 86 27.04 -0.17 -2.98
N THR A 87 26.49 -1.32 -2.61
CA THR A 87 26.12 -2.39 -3.54
C THR A 87 24.78 -2.17 -4.25
N VAL A 88 24.01 -1.15 -3.87
CA VAL A 88 22.63 -0.96 -4.35
C VAL A 88 22.47 0.36 -5.09
N THR A 89 22.89 1.48 -4.51
CA THR A 89 22.52 2.80 -5.02
C THR A 89 23.72 3.71 -5.25
N GLU A 90 24.20 3.72 -6.48
CA GLU A 90 25.04 4.78 -7.04
C GLU A 90 24.22 5.72 -7.94
N SER A 91 24.89 6.62 -8.68
CA SER A 91 24.25 7.61 -9.55
C SER A 91 23.34 7.00 -10.60
N GLU A 92 23.76 5.92 -11.27
CA GLU A 92 22.98 5.26 -12.32
C GLU A 92 21.65 4.72 -11.78
N MET A 93 21.68 4.08 -10.60
CA MET A 93 20.47 3.56 -9.95
C MET A 93 19.55 4.70 -9.50
N ALA A 94 20.10 5.78 -8.95
CA ALA A 94 19.31 6.94 -8.54
C ALA A 94 18.57 7.58 -9.73
N ILE A 95 19.22 7.68 -10.90
CA ILE A 95 18.60 8.16 -12.13
C ILE A 95 17.50 7.20 -12.60
N ALA A 96 17.78 5.89 -12.63
CA ALA A 96 16.79 4.89 -13.05
C ALA A 96 15.55 4.89 -12.16
N MET A 97 15.72 5.00 -10.84
CA MET A 97 14.61 5.09 -9.88
C MET A 97 13.77 6.35 -10.09
N ALA A 98 14.42 7.50 -10.30
CA ALA A 98 13.73 8.76 -10.55
C ALA A 98 12.91 8.71 -11.86
N LEU A 99 13.45 8.10 -12.92
CA LEU A 99 12.74 7.93 -14.19
C LEU A 99 11.51 7.02 -14.08
N ASN A 100 11.55 6.02 -13.19
CA ASN A 100 10.41 5.13 -12.92
C ASN A 100 9.42 5.71 -11.88
N GLY A 101 9.60 6.96 -11.44
CA GLY A 101 8.68 7.63 -10.51
C GLY A 101 8.94 7.34 -9.02
N GLY A 102 10.02 6.63 -8.70
CA GLY A 102 10.55 6.42 -7.35
C GLY A 102 11.69 7.39 -7.03
N ILE A 103 12.52 7.02 -6.06
CA ILE A 103 13.71 7.81 -5.68
C ILE A 103 14.84 6.90 -5.24
N GLY A 104 16.08 7.25 -5.60
CA GLY A 104 17.27 6.57 -5.11
C GLY A 104 18.06 7.44 -4.14
N ILE A 105 18.45 6.85 -3.01
CA ILE A 105 19.29 7.51 -2.00
C ILE A 105 20.72 7.00 -2.17
N ILE A 106 21.60 7.87 -2.62
CA ILE A 106 23.03 7.56 -2.78
C ILE A 106 23.63 7.32 -1.39
N HIS A 107 24.46 6.27 -1.25
CA HIS A 107 25.09 5.93 0.03
C HIS A 107 26.06 7.03 0.52
N ALA A 108 26.65 6.88 1.71
CA ALA A 108 27.64 7.84 2.24
C ALA A 108 29.09 7.33 2.18
N ASN A 109 29.29 6.08 1.71
CA ASN A 109 30.60 5.43 1.64
C ASN A 109 31.40 5.85 0.38
N PHE A 110 31.76 7.14 0.26
CA PHE A 110 32.53 7.67 -0.86
C PHE A 110 33.86 8.30 -0.41
N GLN A 111 34.88 8.27 -1.28
CA GLN A 111 36.07 9.08 -1.08
C GLN A 111 35.74 10.53 -1.43
N SER A 112 36.29 11.49 -0.69
CA SER A 112 35.93 12.92 -0.76
C SER A 112 36.00 13.55 -2.16
N ALA A 113 36.76 12.96 -3.10
CA ALA A 113 36.83 13.40 -4.49
C ALA A 113 35.60 13.04 -5.35
N GLN A 114 34.87 11.96 -5.03
CA GLN A 114 33.69 11.52 -5.79
C GLN A 114 32.42 12.31 -5.50
N ALA A 115 32.36 13.08 -4.40
CA ALA A 115 31.21 13.91 -4.05
C ALA A 115 31.18 15.29 -4.76
N SER A 116 31.85 15.40 -5.90
CA SER A 116 31.90 16.62 -6.72
C SER A 116 30.80 16.53 -7.77
N PHE A 117 29.70 17.26 -7.56
CA PHE A 117 28.62 17.43 -8.53
C PHE A 117 28.89 18.61 -9.47
#